data_AF-A0A354X9W4-F1
#
_entry.id   AF-A0A354X9W4-F1
#
_cell.length_a   1.000
_cell.length_b   1.000
_cell.length_c   1.000
_cell.angle_alpha   90.00
_cell.angle_beta   90.00
_cell.angle_gamma   90.00
#
_symmetry.space_group_name_H-M   'P 1'
#
loop_
_entity.id
_entity.type
_entity.pdbx_description
1 polymer ?
#
loop_
_entity_poly.entity_id
_entity_poly.type
_entity_poly.pdbx_seq_one_letter_code
_entity_poly.pdbx_strand_id
1 'polypeptide(L)'
;FPAVATNFLRNLRKKEFEANGGSHTQKSEQSQASQQQHVQDAEPSGPKGQYIQSPMPGNIIEVLVKEGETVKKGDNLLILEAMK
;
A
#
# COMPACT_ATOMS: atom_id res chain seq x y z
N PHE A 1 -41.57 5.25 -11.11
CA PHE A 1 -41.50 4.74 -9.74
C PHE A 1 -40.40 3.66 -9.59
N PRO A 2 -39.15 4.01 -9.22
CA PRO A 2 -38.20 3.01 -8.72
C PRO A 2 -37.46 3.37 -7.40
N ALA A 3 -37.75 4.53 -6.78
CA ALA A 3 -36.99 5.00 -5.61
C ALA A 3 -37.31 4.27 -4.29
N VAL A 4 -38.44 3.55 -4.20
CA VAL A 4 -38.82 2.81 -2.98
C VAL A 4 -38.07 1.47 -2.89
N ALA A 5 -37.76 0.85 -4.04
CA ALA A 5 -37.02 -0.40 -4.10
C ALA A 5 -35.55 -0.22 -3.70
N THR A 6 -34.94 0.92 -4.05
CA THR A 6 -33.52 1.17 -3.77
C THR A 6 -33.20 1.25 -2.28
N ASN A 7 -34.09 1.83 -1.46
CA ASN A 7 -33.87 1.90 -0.01
C ASN A 7 -34.15 0.56 0.66
N PHE A 8 -35.15 -0.19 0.20
CA PHE A 8 -35.45 -1.53 0.70
C PHE A 8 -34.30 -2.51 0.44
N LEU A 9 -33.78 -2.55 -0.79
CA LEU A 9 -32.67 -3.44 -1.19
C LEU A 9 -31.36 -3.10 -0.46
N ARG A 10 -31.09 -1.82 -0.21
CA ARG A 10 -29.91 -1.38 0.58
C ARG A 10 -30.00 -1.85 2.03
N ASN A 11 -31.18 -1.75 2.65
CA ASN A 11 -31.38 -2.18 4.03
C ASN A 11 -31.31 -3.71 4.17
N LEU A 12 -31.81 -4.46 3.18
CA LEU A 12 -31.69 -5.92 3.15
C LEU A 12 -30.22 -6.36 3.06
N ARG A 13 -29.47 -5.78 2.13
CA ARG A 13 -28.04 -6.08 1.94
C ARG A 13 -27.19 -5.72 3.15
N LYS A 14 -27.55 -4.63 3.86
CA LYS A 14 -26.88 -4.24 5.12
C LYS A 14 -27.17 -5.23 6.25
N LYS A 15 -28.41 -5.71 6.37
CA LYS A 15 -28.79 -6.71 7.39
C LYS A 15 -28.10 -8.06 7.15
N GLU A 16 -27.98 -8.47 5.90
CA GLU A 16 -27.21 -9.67 5.52
C GLU A 16 -25.71 -9.52 5.82
N PHE A 17 -25.15 -8.31 5.62
CA PHE A 17 -23.76 -8.00 5.94
C PHE A 17 -23.46 -8.01 7.44
N GLU A 18 -24.40 -7.55 8.27
CA GLU A 18 -24.27 -7.57 9.74
C GLU A 18 -24.46 -8.97 10.33
N ALA A 19 -25.36 -9.78 9.76
CA ALA A 19 -25.60 -11.16 10.21
C ALA A 19 -24.46 -12.13 9.88
N ASN A 20 -23.66 -11.84 8.85
CA ASN A 20 -22.60 -12.73 8.38
C ASN A 20 -21.20 -12.33 8.87
N GLY A 21 -21.12 -11.62 10.00
CA GLY A 21 -19.84 -11.39 10.71
C GLY A 21 -18.89 -10.42 10.00
N GLY A 22 -19.42 -9.23 9.64
CA GLY A 22 -18.73 -8.09 9.04
C GLY A 22 -17.20 -8.07 9.10
N SER A 23 -16.57 -8.40 7.97
CA SER A 23 -15.18 -8.06 7.63
C SER A 23 -14.96 -8.19 6.13
N HIS A 24 -15.35 -7.18 5.35
CA HIS A 24 -14.52 -6.57 4.30
C HIS A 24 -15.31 -5.46 3.59
N THR A 25 -14.84 -4.22 3.77
CA THR A 25 -15.18 -3.09 2.91
C THR A 25 -14.69 -3.40 1.49
N GLN A 26 -15.60 -3.54 0.54
CA GLN A 26 -15.30 -3.53 -0.90
C GLN A 26 -15.45 -2.09 -1.42
N LYS A 27 -14.34 -1.57 -1.98
CA LYS A 27 -14.40 -0.52 -3.01
C LYS A 27 -13.55 -1.01 -4.20
N SER A 28 -14.24 -1.57 -5.18
CA SER A 28 -13.81 -1.79 -6.58
C SER A 28 -14.94 -1.20 -7.44
N GLU A 29 -14.76 -0.47 -8.53
CA GLU A 29 -13.60 -0.08 -9.33
C GLU A 29 -13.77 1.37 -9.80
N GLN A 30 -12.68 2.13 -9.86
CA GLN A 30 -12.49 3.03 -10.99
C GLN A 30 -11.00 3.09 -11.33
N SER A 31 -10.71 2.58 -12.52
CA SER A 31 -9.43 2.52 -13.18
C SER A 31 -8.93 3.92 -13.56
N GLN A 32 -7.60 4.04 -13.66
CA GLN A 32 -6.80 5.08 -14.31
C GLN A 32 -6.16 6.15 -13.41
N ALA A 33 -4.83 6.09 -13.41
CA ALA A 33 -3.84 7.16 -13.20
C ALA A 33 -3.89 7.95 -11.89
N SER A 34 -3.17 7.46 -10.87
CA SER A 34 -2.97 8.17 -9.61
C SER A 34 -1.76 7.51 -8.91
N GLN A 35 -0.73 8.16 -8.38
CA GLN A 35 -0.44 9.55 -8.08
C GLN A 35 1.09 9.66 -7.95
N GLN A 36 1.67 10.70 -8.57
CA GLN A 36 2.99 11.19 -8.17
C GLN A 36 2.89 11.58 -6.69
N GLN A 37 3.68 10.89 -5.87
CA GLN A 37 3.71 11.05 -4.43
C GLN A 37 4.44 12.34 -4.09
N HIS A 38 3.71 13.28 -3.50
CA HIS A 38 4.31 14.32 -2.68
C HIS A 38 4.74 13.67 -1.37
N VAL A 39 6.02 13.30 -1.28
CA VAL A 39 6.63 12.79 -0.05
C VAL A 39 6.79 13.95 0.93
N GLN A 40 5.90 13.99 1.92
CA GLN A 40 6.21 14.62 3.19
C GLN A 40 7.25 13.73 3.86
N ASP A 41 8.40 14.30 4.23
CA ASP A 41 9.43 13.65 5.03
C ASP A 41 8.83 13.26 6.40
N ALA A 42 8.20 12.09 6.46
CA ALA A 42 7.76 11.49 7.70
C ALA A 42 8.99 10.94 8.42
N GLU A 43 9.33 11.53 9.57
CA GLU A 43 10.34 10.97 10.47
C GLU A 43 9.95 9.53 10.85
N PRO A 44 10.80 8.52 10.57
CA PRO A 44 10.44 7.14 10.86
C PRO A 44 10.57 6.87 12.37
N SER A 45 9.45 6.63 13.05
CA SER A 45 9.41 6.09 14.42
C SER A 45 9.68 4.57 14.44
N GLY A 46 10.75 4.13 13.78
CA GLY A 46 11.05 2.72 13.53
C GLY A 46 12.19 2.15 14.39
N PRO A 47 12.62 0.89 14.11
CA PRO A 47 13.60 0.16 14.90
C PRO A 47 14.94 0.91 15.01
N LYS A 48 15.60 0.81 16.17
CA LYS A 48 16.89 1.45 16.46
C LYS A 48 17.95 0.95 15.47
N GLY A 49 18.30 1.80 14.49
CA GLY A 49 19.29 1.50 13.46
C GLY A 49 19.63 2.72 12.62
N GLN A 50 20.65 2.59 11.76
CA GLN A 50 20.98 3.61 10.76
C GLN A 50 19.99 3.52 9.60
N TYR A 51 19.28 4.61 9.32
CA TYR A 51 18.45 4.71 8.12
C TYR A 51 19.31 5.12 6.92
N ILE A 52 19.13 4.42 5.81
CA ILE A 52 19.77 4.76 4.53
C ILE A 52 18.66 5.29 3.62
N GLN A 53 18.70 6.59 3.36
CA GLN A 53 17.77 7.25 2.43
C GLN A 53 18.26 7.07 0.99
N SER A 54 17.33 6.96 0.04
CA SER A 54 17.68 6.87 -1.37
C SER A 54 18.32 8.19 -1.84
N PRO A 55 19.46 8.15 -2.56
CA PRO A 55 20.13 9.36 -3.05
C PRO A 55 19.41 10.01 -4.23
N MET A 56 18.49 9.30 -4.88
CA MET A 56 17.75 9.77 -6.07
C MET A 56 16.38 9.09 -6.18
N PRO A 57 15.41 9.71 -6.88
CA PRO A 57 14.14 9.08 -7.20
C PRO A 57 14.35 7.93 -8.20
N GLY A 58 13.58 6.86 -8.04
CA GLY A 58 13.71 5.68 -8.87
C GLY A 58 12.78 4.56 -8.43
N ASN A 59 12.84 3.44 -9.16
CA ASN A 59 12.06 2.24 -8.87
C ASN A 59 12.97 1.10 -8.38
N ILE A 60 12.50 0.33 -7.40
CA ILE A 60 13.20 -0.89 -6.93
C ILE A 60 12.92 -1.99 -7.95
N ILE A 61 13.97 -2.51 -8.57
CA ILE A 61 13.88 -3.62 -9.52
C ILE A 61 13.90 -4.95 -8.76
N GLU A 62 14.81 -5.07 -7.79
CA GLU A 62 15.05 -6.33 -7.08
C GLU A 62 15.63 -6.07 -5.69
N VAL A 63 15.25 -6.90 -4.73
CA VAL A 63 15.83 -6.96 -3.38
C VAL A 63 16.58 -8.28 -3.24
N LEU A 64 17.88 -8.20 -2.96
CA LEU A 64 18.78 -9.34 -2.99
C LEU A 64 18.94 -10.03 -1.63
N VAL A 65 18.42 -9.41 -0.57
CA VAL A 65 18.58 -9.85 0.82
C VAL A 65 17.25 -9.98 1.55
N LYS A 66 17.25 -10.74 2.63
CA LYS A 66 16.10 -10.90 3.53
C LYS A 66 16.33 -10.23 4.88
N GLU A 67 15.24 -10.00 5.60
CA GLU A 67 15.31 -9.47 6.97
C GLU A 67 16.11 -10.40 7.88
N GLY A 68 17.02 -9.83 8.67
CA GLY A 68 17.90 -10.56 9.58
C GLY A 68 19.12 -11.23 8.92
N GLU A 69 19.30 -11.09 7.61
CA GLU A 69 20.47 -11.62 6.91
C GLU A 69 21.75 -10.86 7.29
N THR A 70 22.85 -11.59 7.49
CA THR A 70 24.15 -10.99 7.80
C THR A 70 24.88 -10.61 6.52
N VAL A 71 25.17 -9.32 6.36
CA VAL A 71 25.84 -8.77 5.17
C VAL A 71 27.20 -8.19 5.52
N LYS A 72 28.10 -8.10 4.53
CA LYS A 72 29.44 -7.52 4.64
C LYS A 72 29.55 -6.23 3.84
N LYS A 73 30.59 -5.45 4.14
CA LYS A 73 30.90 -4.23 3.39
C LYS A 73 31.17 -4.58 1.93
N GLY A 74 30.40 -3.97 1.04
CA GLY A 74 30.51 -4.17 -0.41
C GLY A 74 29.47 -5.13 -0.99
N ASP A 75 28.64 -5.75 -0.17
CA ASP A 75 27.56 -6.61 -0.65
C ASP A 75 26.42 -5.77 -1.25
N ASN A 76 25.82 -6.29 -2.32
CA ASN A 76 24.68 -5.67 -2.98
C ASN A 76 23.40 -6.05 -2.23
N LEU A 77 22.65 -5.05 -1.77
CA LEU A 77 21.42 -5.28 -1.00
C LEU A 77 20.17 -5.21 -1.88
N LEU A 78 20.14 -4.28 -2.83
CA LEU A 78 19.02 -4.06 -3.74
C LEU A 78 19.52 -3.40 -5.03
N ILE A 79 18.69 -3.48 -6.07
CA ILE A 79 18.91 -2.86 -7.37
C ILE A 79 17.82 -1.82 -7.58
N LEU A 80 18.24 -0.56 -7.80
CA LEU A 80 17.34 0.57 -8.04
C LEU A 80 17.61 1.14 -9.45
N GLU A 81 16.54 1.34 -10.22
CA GLU A 81 16.58 2.06 -11.49
C GLU A 81 16.46 3.58 -11.25
N ALA A 82 17.45 4.34 -11.71
CA ALA A 82 17.39 5.79 -11.69
C ALA A 82 16.41 6.30 -12.75
N MET A 83 15.49 7.18 -12.36
CA MET A 83 14.76 7.99 -13.34
C MET A 83 15.56 9.28 -13.58
N LYS A 84 15.88 9.56 -14.86
CA LYS A 84 16.54 10.81 -15.25
C LYS A 84 15.58 11.99 -15.23
#